data_AF-A0A937M8D6-F1
#
_entry.id   AF-A0A937M8D6-F1
#
_cell.length_a   1.000
_cell.length_b   1.000
_cell.length_c   1.000
_cell.angle_alpha   90.00
_cell.angle_beta   90.00
_cell.angle_gamma   90.00
#
_symmetry.space_group_name_H-M   'P 1'
#
loop_
_entity.id
_entity.type
_entity.pdbx_description
1 polymer ?
#
loop_
_entity_poly.entity_id
_entity_poly.type
_entity_poly.pdbx_seq_one_letter_code
_entity_poly.pdbx_strand_id
1 'polypeptide(L)'
;MRIRAIFQHVHAPIKEKEYRFILTQAPLNSGLMFRHALLQEIAYESLLRKERLSFHKQVANMLRDKYPKTIARSPEEFARHCEGGGEYEAAAIYYLKAGEQAILKSASIEAVDLISKTLSLSESIDDPIKQDALELQAHITIGAPLQAAKGFADPNVLETYERALQLSKNVGD
;
A
#
# COMPACT_ATOMS: atom_id res chain seq x y z
N MET A 1 4.38 -10.68 -4.39
CA MET A 1 2.96 -10.90 -4.04
C MET A 1 2.66 -12.40 -3.78
N ARG A 2 2.60 -12.82 -2.52
CA ARG A 2 2.45 -14.24 -2.10
C ARG A 2 0.96 -14.57 -1.88
N ILE A 3 0.35 -15.34 -2.77
CA ILE A 3 -1.05 -15.77 -2.67
C ILE A 3 -1.14 -16.97 -1.72
N ARG A 4 -1.14 -16.74 -0.40
CA ARG A 4 -1.29 -17.82 0.60
C ARG A 4 -2.69 -17.92 1.21
N ALA A 5 -3.68 -17.14 0.77
CA ALA A 5 -4.95 -17.11 1.53
C ALA A 5 -6.26 -16.87 0.76
N ILE A 6 -6.26 -16.68 -0.55
CA ILE A 6 -7.55 -16.44 -1.27
C ILE A 6 -8.15 -17.75 -1.80
N PHE A 7 -7.34 -18.76 -2.10
CA PHE A 7 -7.84 -19.95 -2.81
C PHE A 7 -8.58 -20.99 -1.96
N GLN A 8 -8.56 -20.90 -0.62
CA GLN A 8 -9.25 -21.92 0.19
C GLN A 8 -10.70 -21.58 0.55
N HIS A 9 -11.17 -20.32 0.42
CA HIS A 9 -12.47 -19.93 1.01
C HIS A 9 -13.45 -19.19 0.09
N VAL A 10 -13.19 -19.00 -1.22
CA VAL A 10 -14.06 -18.13 -2.05
C VAL A 10 -14.65 -18.76 -3.32
N HIS A 11 -14.27 -19.97 -3.76
CA HIS A 11 -14.93 -20.58 -4.92
C HIS A 11 -15.33 -22.04 -4.68
N ALA A 12 -16.60 -22.33 -5.02
CA ALA A 12 -17.13 -23.65 -5.35
C ALA A 12 -16.19 -24.39 -6.35
N PRO A 13 -16.25 -25.73 -6.44
CA PRO A 13 -15.14 -26.55 -6.89
C PRO A 13 -14.92 -26.42 -8.40
N ILE A 14 -14.04 -25.51 -8.79
CA ILE A 14 -13.43 -25.51 -10.12
C ILE A 14 -12.49 -26.71 -10.15
N LYS A 15 -12.63 -27.56 -11.18
CA LYS A 15 -12.01 -28.88 -11.25
C LYS A 15 -10.48 -28.77 -11.28
N GLU A 16 -9.83 -29.48 -10.36
CA GLU A 16 -8.38 -29.49 -10.05
C GLU A 16 -7.42 -29.60 -11.27
N LYS A 17 -7.88 -30.14 -12.41
CA LYS A 17 -7.08 -30.31 -13.62
C LYS A 17 -6.85 -29.03 -14.43
N GLU A 18 -7.74 -28.03 -14.36
CA GLU A 18 -7.64 -26.82 -15.19
C GLU A 18 -6.60 -25.83 -14.66
N TYR A 19 -6.32 -25.84 -13.35
CA TYR A 19 -5.40 -24.90 -12.72
C TYR A 19 -3.93 -25.14 -13.03
N ARG A 20 -3.57 -26.35 -13.48
CA ARG A 20 -2.16 -26.70 -13.70
C ARG A 20 -1.49 -25.84 -14.75
N PHE A 21 -2.22 -25.26 -15.70
CA PHE A 21 -1.65 -24.36 -16.71
C PHE A 21 -1.48 -22.92 -16.25
N ILE A 22 -2.18 -22.51 -15.19
CA ILE A 22 -2.24 -21.11 -14.72
C ILE A 22 -1.48 -20.94 -13.40
N LEU A 23 -1.57 -21.92 -12.50
CA LEU A 23 -0.95 -21.91 -11.19
C LEU A 23 0.21 -22.92 -11.11
N THR A 24 1.20 -22.59 -10.27
CA THR A 24 2.31 -23.45 -9.89
C THR A 24 2.52 -23.37 -8.37
N GLN A 25 3.26 -24.33 -7.82
CA GLN A 25 3.65 -24.26 -6.42
C GLN A 25 4.67 -23.14 -6.20
N ALA A 26 4.47 -22.38 -5.13
CA ALA A 26 5.44 -21.41 -4.68
C ALA A 26 6.75 -22.11 -4.25
N PRO A 27 7.93 -21.52 -4.51
CA PRO A 27 9.18 -22.00 -3.93
C PRO A 27 9.01 -22.14 -2.40
N LEU A 28 9.50 -23.25 -1.83
CA LEU A 28 9.38 -23.60 -0.40
C LEU A 28 7.98 -24.07 0.06
N ASN A 29 7.15 -24.61 -0.84
CA ASN A 29 5.81 -25.17 -0.54
C ASN A 29 4.90 -24.20 0.24
N SER A 30 5.09 -22.89 0.03
CA SER A 30 4.35 -21.86 0.76
C SER A 30 2.97 -21.57 0.18
N GLY A 31 2.44 -22.41 -0.71
CA GLY A 31 1.15 -22.25 -1.37
C GLY A 31 1.22 -22.28 -2.89
N LEU A 32 0.21 -21.71 -3.55
CA LEU A 32 0.11 -21.60 -5.00
C LEU A 32 0.43 -20.17 -5.46
N MET A 33 0.99 -20.03 -6.65
CA MET A 33 1.24 -18.75 -7.32
C MET A 33 0.90 -18.88 -8.81
N PHE A 34 0.64 -17.75 -9.48
CA PHE A 34 0.52 -17.76 -10.94
C PHE A 34 1.86 -18.12 -11.58
N ARG A 35 1.82 -18.93 -12.65
CA ARG A 35 3.01 -19.30 -13.43
C ARG A 35 3.63 -18.11 -14.14
N HIS A 36 2.79 -17.18 -14.60
CA HIS A 36 3.19 -16.00 -15.33
C HIS A 36 2.45 -14.79 -14.78
N ALA A 37 3.17 -13.67 -14.62
CA ALA A 37 2.58 -12.40 -14.19
C ALA A 37 1.45 -11.95 -15.12
N LEU A 38 1.59 -12.16 -16.44
CA LEU A 38 0.55 -11.84 -17.42
C LEU A 38 -0.76 -12.62 -17.19
N LEU A 39 -0.69 -13.89 -16.77
CA LEU A 39 -1.90 -14.66 -16.46
C LEU A 39 -2.59 -14.14 -15.21
N GLN A 40 -1.81 -13.70 -14.21
CA GLN A 40 -2.36 -13.03 -13.03
C GLN A 40 -3.06 -11.72 -13.42
N GLU A 41 -2.43 -10.93 -14.30
CA GLU A 41 -2.94 -9.65 -14.77
C GLU A 41 -4.24 -9.84 -15.56
N ILE A 42 -4.26 -10.74 -16.54
CA ILE A 42 -5.47 -11.07 -17.32
C ILE A 42 -6.60 -11.57 -16.40
N ALA A 43 -6.28 -12.48 -15.47
CA ALA A 43 -7.27 -12.97 -14.51
C ALA A 43 -7.80 -11.84 -13.63
N TYR A 44 -6.92 -10.96 -13.14
CA TYR A 44 -7.29 -9.82 -12.31
C TYR A 44 -8.14 -8.79 -13.08
N GLU A 45 -7.78 -8.47 -14.32
CA GLU A 45 -8.52 -7.54 -15.17
C GLU A 45 -9.89 -8.08 -15.61
N SER A 46 -10.03 -9.41 -15.71
CA SER A 46 -11.31 -10.06 -16.03
C SER A 46 -12.36 -9.97 -14.90
N LEU A 47 -11.94 -9.67 -13.67
CA LEU A 47 -12.82 -9.54 -12.52
C LEU A 47 -13.63 -8.23 -12.56
N LEU A 48 -14.89 -8.30 -12.14
CA LEU A 48 -15.70 -7.11 -11.93
C LEU A 48 -15.07 -6.22 -10.83
N ARG A 49 -15.29 -4.90 -10.92
CA ARG A 49 -14.81 -3.93 -9.91
C ARG A 49 -15.20 -4.33 -8.48
N LYS A 50 -16.44 -4.79 -8.28
CA LYS A 50 -16.96 -5.23 -6.98
C LYS A 50 -16.22 -6.46 -6.44
N GLU A 51 -15.84 -7.38 -7.32
CA GLU A 51 -15.10 -8.60 -6.95
C GLU A 51 -13.67 -8.26 -6.56
N ARG A 52 -12.98 -7.42 -7.34
CA ARG A 52 -11.63 -6.92 -7.00
C ARG A 52 -11.62 -6.25 -5.62
N LEU A 53 -12.56 -5.34 -5.38
CA LEU A 53 -12.70 -4.67 -4.09
C LEU A 53 -12.92 -5.67 -2.94
N SER A 54 -13.82 -6.65 -3.14
CA SER A 54 -14.07 -7.69 -2.14
C SER A 54 -12.82 -8.52 -1.83
N PHE A 55 -12.08 -8.97 -2.85
CA PHE A 55 -10.86 -9.74 -2.65
C PHE A 55 -9.78 -8.94 -1.92
N HIS A 56 -9.59 -7.67 -2.27
CA HIS A 56 -8.64 -6.80 -1.60
C HIS A 56 -8.98 -6.63 -0.10
N LYS A 57 -10.26 -6.39 0.23
CA LYS A 57 -10.72 -6.36 1.63
C LYS A 57 -10.47 -7.66 2.38
N GLN A 58 -10.78 -8.80 1.75
CA GLN A 58 -10.56 -10.11 2.38
C GLN A 58 -9.07 -10.36 2.69
N VAL A 59 -8.17 -9.99 1.78
CA VAL A 59 -6.73 -10.09 2.01
C VAL A 59 -6.27 -9.14 3.12
N ALA A 60 -6.71 -7.88 3.09
CA ALA A 60 -6.35 -6.90 4.11
C ALA A 60 -6.78 -7.40 5.51
N ASN A 61 -8.03 -7.85 5.66
CA ASN A 61 -8.53 -8.39 6.93
C ASN A 61 -7.71 -9.61 7.38
N MET A 62 -7.45 -10.55 6.48
CA MET A 62 -6.64 -11.73 6.80
C MET A 62 -5.21 -11.38 7.23
N LEU A 63 -4.57 -10.41 6.56
CA LEU A 63 -3.24 -9.92 6.96
C LEU A 63 -3.27 -9.27 8.34
N ARG A 64 -4.29 -8.44 8.60
CA ARG A 64 -4.49 -7.74 9.87
C ARG A 64 -4.66 -8.71 11.02
N ASP A 65 -5.52 -9.72 10.84
CA ASP A 65 -5.91 -10.64 11.92
C ASP A 65 -4.84 -11.71 12.19
N LYS A 66 -4.17 -12.21 11.14
CA LYS A 66 -3.32 -13.40 11.26
C LYS A 66 -1.83 -13.13 11.06
N TYR A 67 -1.47 -12.03 10.40
CA TYR A 67 -0.09 -11.79 9.97
C TYR A 67 0.43 -10.37 10.28
N PRO A 68 0.27 -9.85 11.52
CA PRO A 68 0.74 -8.50 11.86
C PRO A 68 2.25 -8.33 11.69
N LYS A 69 3.05 -9.38 11.93
CA LYS A 69 4.50 -9.37 11.67
C LYS A 69 4.84 -9.21 10.18
N THR A 70 4.00 -9.73 9.29
CA THR A 70 4.18 -9.56 7.84
C THR A 70 3.88 -8.13 7.44
N ILE A 71 2.81 -7.54 8.00
CA ILE A 71 2.49 -6.11 7.79
C ILE A 71 3.65 -5.24 8.28
N ALA A 72 4.22 -5.52 9.45
CA ALA A 72 5.35 -4.74 9.97
C ALA A 72 6.61 -4.84 9.09
N ARG A 73 6.80 -5.96 8.39
CA ARG A 73 7.95 -6.17 7.49
C ARG A 73 7.78 -5.52 6.11
N SER A 74 6.55 -5.47 5.62
CA SER A 74 6.19 -4.92 4.31
C SER A 74 4.87 -4.14 4.39
N PRO A 75 4.87 -2.94 5.00
CA PRO A 75 3.68 -2.12 5.16
C PRO A 75 3.01 -1.78 3.81
N GLU A 76 3.79 -1.60 2.75
CA GLU A 76 3.37 -1.26 1.39
C GLU A 76 2.46 -2.32 0.76
N GLU A 77 2.70 -3.61 1.04
CA GLU A 77 1.87 -4.70 0.54
C GLU A 77 0.50 -4.72 1.22
N PHE A 78 0.47 -4.41 2.52
CA PHE A 78 -0.79 -4.24 3.24
C PHE A 78 -1.55 -3.00 2.78
N ALA A 79 -0.86 -1.87 2.64
CA ALA A 79 -1.43 -0.61 2.14
C ALA A 79 -2.11 -0.78 0.78
N ARG A 80 -1.46 -1.49 -0.16
CA ARG A 80 -2.02 -1.82 -1.48
C ARG A 80 -3.32 -2.64 -1.40
N HIS A 81 -3.43 -3.52 -0.40
CA HIS A 81 -4.66 -4.28 -0.18
C HIS A 81 -5.76 -3.44 0.47
N CYS A 82 -5.42 -2.54 1.39
CA CYS A 82 -6.36 -1.55 1.92
C CYS A 82 -6.87 -0.60 0.81
N GLU A 83 -5.99 -0.06 -0.01
CA GLU A 83 -6.31 0.87 -1.11
C GLU A 83 -7.27 0.22 -2.11
N GLY A 84 -6.92 -0.96 -2.63
CA GLY A 84 -7.80 -1.71 -3.54
C GLY A 84 -9.10 -2.17 -2.87
N GLY A 85 -9.14 -2.22 -1.55
CA GLY A 85 -10.32 -2.51 -0.73
C GLY A 85 -11.15 -1.26 -0.42
N GLY A 86 -10.70 -0.06 -0.75
CA GLY A 86 -11.38 1.19 -0.40
C GLY A 86 -11.24 1.59 1.07
N GLU A 87 -10.26 1.06 1.79
CA GLU A 87 -9.89 1.49 3.14
C GLU A 87 -8.75 2.53 3.04
N TYR A 88 -9.06 3.71 2.49
CA TYR A 88 -8.04 4.71 2.11
C TYR A 88 -7.27 5.31 3.29
N GLU A 89 -7.94 5.59 4.41
CA GLU A 89 -7.27 6.05 5.65
C GLU A 89 -6.20 5.03 6.10
N ALA A 90 -6.54 3.74 6.13
CA ALA A 90 -5.59 2.69 6.48
C ALA A 90 -4.47 2.58 5.44
N ALA A 91 -4.79 2.66 4.15
CA ALA A 91 -3.78 2.62 3.08
C ALA A 91 -2.77 3.76 3.22
N ALA A 92 -3.23 5.00 3.42
CA ALA A 92 -2.40 6.18 3.58
C ALA A 92 -1.43 6.04 4.77
N ILE A 93 -1.93 5.58 5.93
CA ILE A 93 -1.12 5.34 7.14
C ILE A 93 -0.03 4.30 6.89
N TYR A 94 -0.34 3.21 6.19
CA TYR A 94 0.64 2.14 5.97
C TYR A 94 1.60 2.45 4.81
N TYR A 95 1.22 3.27 3.84
CA TYR A 95 2.17 3.84 2.88
C TYR A 95 3.19 4.76 3.54
N LEU A 96 2.77 5.55 4.54
CA LEU A 96 3.68 6.40 5.30
C LEU A 96 4.72 5.56 6.06
N LYS A 97 4.25 4.51 6.75
CA LYS A 97 5.14 3.55 7.43
C LYS A 97 6.11 2.86 6.47
N ALA A 98 5.67 2.53 5.26
CA ALA A 98 6.54 1.95 4.25
C ALA A 98 7.61 2.97 3.82
N GLY A 99 7.20 4.23 3.61
CA GLY A 99 8.09 5.35 3.31
C GLY A 99 9.16 5.51 4.39
N GLU A 100 8.78 5.57 5.66
CA GLU A 100 9.69 5.61 6.80
C GLU A 100 10.70 4.44 6.78
N GLN A 101 10.27 3.22 6.45
CA GLN A 101 11.17 2.08 6.30
C GLN A 101 12.13 2.22 5.11
N ALA A 102 11.68 2.81 4.00
CA ALA A 102 12.53 3.09 2.85
C ALA A 102 13.59 4.16 3.20
N ILE A 103 13.24 5.18 4.00
CA ILE A 103 14.19 6.17 4.54
C ILE A 103 15.29 5.49 5.35
N LEU A 104 14.93 4.58 6.26
CA LEU A 104 15.90 3.84 7.07
C LEU A 104 16.86 2.99 6.22
N LYS A 105 16.46 2.63 4.99
CA LYS A 105 17.28 1.91 4.02
C LYS A 105 17.99 2.82 3.02
N SER A 106 17.91 4.15 3.20
CA SER A 106 18.42 5.16 2.26
C SER A 106 17.86 5.04 0.84
N ALA A 107 16.66 4.48 0.70
CA ALA A 107 15.96 4.33 -0.57
C ALA A 107 15.10 5.58 -0.84
N SER A 108 15.75 6.72 -1.10
CA SER A 108 15.09 8.03 -1.16
C SER A 108 13.99 8.13 -2.22
N ILE A 109 14.20 7.55 -3.41
CA ILE A 109 13.20 7.54 -4.50
C ILE A 109 11.95 6.74 -4.07
N GLU A 110 12.16 5.54 -3.52
CA GLU A 110 11.07 4.69 -3.04
C GLU A 110 10.31 5.36 -1.88
N ALA A 111 11.02 6.02 -0.96
CA ALA A 111 10.40 6.77 0.12
C ALA A 111 9.52 7.92 -0.43
N VAL A 112 10.01 8.68 -1.41
CA VAL A 112 9.23 9.73 -2.06
C VAL A 112 7.97 9.16 -2.72
N ASP A 113 8.07 8.06 -3.46
CA ASP A 113 6.93 7.43 -4.13
C ASP A 113 5.88 6.95 -3.11
N LEU A 114 6.32 6.28 -2.03
CA LEU A 114 5.43 5.76 -0.99
C LEU A 114 4.74 6.89 -0.21
N ILE A 115 5.47 7.92 0.19
CA ILE A 115 4.89 9.03 0.97
C ILE A 115 4.01 9.93 0.08
N SER A 116 4.31 10.04 -1.22
CA SER A 116 3.43 10.71 -2.17
C SER A 116 2.07 10.00 -2.29
N LYS A 117 2.03 8.67 -2.20
CA LYS A 117 0.76 7.94 -2.11
C LYS A 117 0.00 8.23 -0.82
N THR A 118 0.70 8.41 0.30
CA THR A 118 0.05 8.86 1.55
C THR A 118 -0.64 10.20 1.34
N LEU A 119 0.05 11.20 0.77
CA LEU A 119 -0.49 12.53 0.52
C LEU A 119 -1.72 12.49 -0.41
N SER A 120 -1.65 11.71 -1.50
CA SER A 120 -2.79 11.56 -2.41
C SER A 120 -4.00 10.89 -1.74
N LEU A 121 -3.77 9.90 -0.86
CA LEU A 121 -4.86 9.19 -0.19
C LEU A 121 -5.41 9.93 1.03
N SER A 122 -4.64 10.82 1.66
CA SER A 122 -5.12 11.62 2.79
C SER A 122 -6.24 12.57 2.39
N GLU A 123 -6.31 12.99 1.13
CA GLU A 123 -7.43 13.79 0.59
C GLU A 123 -8.79 13.07 0.68
N SER A 124 -8.79 11.75 0.83
CA SER A 124 -10.01 10.93 0.97
C SER A 124 -10.40 10.65 2.43
N ILE A 125 -9.76 11.30 3.41
CA ILE A 125 -10.08 11.16 4.83
C ILE A 125 -11.12 12.22 5.22
N ASP A 126 -12.31 11.77 5.61
CA ASP A 126 -13.44 12.68 5.93
C ASP A 126 -13.25 13.45 7.26
N ASP A 127 -12.39 12.96 8.16
CA ASP A 127 -12.10 13.59 9.45
C ASP A 127 -10.97 14.62 9.29
N PRO A 128 -11.26 15.94 9.36
CA PRO A 128 -10.27 16.97 9.07
C PRO A 128 -9.08 16.95 10.04
N ILE A 129 -9.30 16.56 11.31
CA ILE A 129 -8.24 16.51 12.31
C ILE A 129 -7.26 15.39 11.97
N LYS A 130 -7.77 14.22 11.59
CA LYS A 130 -6.93 13.09 11.18
C LYS A 130 -6.25 13.35 9.84
N GLN A 131 -6.96 13.99 8.91
CA GLN A 131 -6.41 14.39 7.62
C GLN A 131 -5.22 15.33 7.83
N ASP A 132 -5.41 16.45 8.54
CA ASP A 132 -4.35 17.44 8.79
C ASP A 132 -3.16 16.81 9.53
N ALA A 133 -3.40 15.94 10.52
CA ALA A 133 -2.33 15.26 11.25
C ALA A 133 -1.52 14.31 10.35
N LEU A 134 -2.18 13.53 9.49
CA LEU A 134 -1.51 12.62 8.58
C LEU A 134 -0.75 13.36 7.48
N GLU A 135 -1.37 14.39 6.92
CA GLU A 135 -0.76 15.24 5.88
C GLU A 135 0.48 15.98 6.42
N LEU A 136 0.38 16.54 7.64
CA LEU A 136 1.51 17.15 8.32
C LEU A 136 2.65 16.16 8.51
N GLN A 137 2.36 14.97 9.01
CA GLN A 137 3.37 13.94 9.21
C GLN A 137 4.01 13.52 7.89
N ALA A 138 3.22 13.36 6.82
CA ALA A 138 3.74 13.01 5.51
C ALA A 138 4.68 14.09 4.94
N HIS A 139 4.33 15.37 5.04
CA HIS A 139 5.19 16.46 4.59
C HIS A 139 6.49 16.57 5.41
N ILE A 140 6.42 16.40 6.73
CA ILE A 140 7.63 16.36 7.56
C ILE A 140 8.54 15.19 7.15
N THR A 141 7.97 14.01 6.92
CA THR A 141 8.72 12.80 6.61
C THR A 141 9.32 12.81 5.20
N ILE A 142 8.63 13.38 4.19
CA ILE A 142 9.09 13.36 2.79
C ILE A 142 10.21 14.36 2.47
N GLY A 143 10.38 15.43 3.27
CA GLY A 143 11.30 16.52 2.96
C GLY A 143 12.75 16.09 2.70
N ALA A 144 13.36 15.34 3.62
CA ALA A 144 14.75 14.89 3.47
C ALA A 144 14.94 13.88 2.31
N PRO A 145 14.09 12.85 2.13
CA PRO A 145 14.13 11.99 0.96
C PRO A 145 13.97 12.73 -0.37
N LEU A 146 13.07 13.73 -0.41
CA LEU A 146 12.83 14.53 -1.61
C LEU A 146 14.06 15.36 -1.99
N GLN A 147 14.71 16.00 -1.02
CA GLN A 147 15.99 16.67 -1.22
C GLN A 147 17.07 15.72 -1.72
N ALA A 148 17.17 14.52 -1.15
CA ALA A 148 18.15 13.52 -1.55
C ALA A 148 17.88 12.98 -2.97
N ALA A 149 16.62 12.85 -3.38
CA ALA A 149 16.24 12.30 -4.68
C ALA A 149 16.26 13.34 -5.81
N LYS A 150 15.88 14.59 -5.54
CA LYS A 150 15.69 15.64 -6.57
C LYS A 150 16.59 16.87 -6.41
N GLY A 151 17.28 16.99 -5.28
CA GLY A 151 18.13 18.13 -4.96
C GLY A 151 17.40 19.23 -4.19
N PHE A 152 18.19 20.08 -3.51
CA PHE A 152 17.68 21.14 -2.63
C PHE A 152 16.88 22.24 -3.34
N ALA A 153 17.16 22.47 -4.63
CA ALA A 153 16.52 23.53 -5.41
C ALA A 153 15.21 23.06 -6.10
N ASP A 154 14.79 21.82 -5.89
CA ASP A 154 13.51 21.34 -6.43
C ASP A 154 12.34 22.10 -5.77
N PRO A 155 11.42 22.71 -6.54
CA PRO A 155 10.31 23.48 -5.98
C PRO A 155 9.44 22.70 -4.99
N ASN A 156 9.29 21.39 -5.19
CA ASN A 156 8.48 20.54 -4.32
C ASN A 156 9.08 20.44 -2.90
N VAL A 157 10.38 20.70 -2.73
CA VAL A 157 11.04 20.75 -1.41
C VAL A 157 10.52 21.93 -0.61
N LEU A 158 10.46 23.12 -1.21
CA LEU A 158 9.94 24.31 -0.54
C LEU A 158 8.46 24.14 -0.22
N GLU A 159 7.66 23.73 -1.20
CA GLU A 159 6.21 23.49 -1.04
C GLU A 159 5.92 22.51 0.11
N THR A 160 6.72 21.45 0.24
CA THR A 160 6.61 20.48 1.34
C THR A 160 6.76 21.13 2.71
N TYR A 161 7.78 21.98 2.90
CA TYR A 161 8.01 22.64 4.19
C TYR A 161 7.00 23.74 4.47
N GLU A 162 6.58 24.50 3.45
CA GLU A 162 5.53 25.51 3.58
C GLU A 162 4.20 24.88 4.02
N ARG A 163 3.83 23.75 3.40
CA ARG A 163 2.62 23.03 3.76
C ARG A 163 2.67 22.44 5.16
N ALA A 164 3.81 21.85 5.55
CA ALA A 164 4.01 21.40 6.93
C ALA A 164 3.87 22.55 7.95
N LEU A 165 4.43 23.73 7.66
CA LEU A 165 4.32 24.90 8.54
C LEU A 165 2.88 25.44 8.63
N GLN A 166 2.11 25.37 7.53
CA GLN A 166 0.71 25.74 7.54
C GLN A 166 -0.09 24.81 8.45
N LEU A 167 0.06 23.50 8.26
CA LEU A 167 -0.66 22.47 9.02
C LEU A 167 -0.27 22.44 10.49
N SER A 168 0.99 22.72 10.83
CA SER A 168 1.44 22.75 12.24
C SER A 168 0.74 23.82 13.08
N LYS A 169 0.21 24.87 12.44
CA LYS A 169 -0.57 25.92 13.12
C LYS A 169 -1.98 25.44 13.46
N ASN A 170 -2.54 24.52 12.67
CA ASN A 170 -3.88 23.98 12.88
C ASN A 170 -3.90 22.85 13.92
N VAL A 171 -2.81 22.09 14.04
CA VAL A 171 -2.70 20.93 14.95
C VAL A 171 -2.26 21.32 16.37
N GLY A 172 -1.76 22.55 16.57
CA GLY A 172 -1.25 23.06 17.85
C GLY A 172 -2.27 23.77 18.75
N ASP A 173 -3.48 24.03 18.24
CA ASP A 173 -4.61 24.63 18.97
C ASP A 173 -5.62 23.56 19.43
#